data_AF-A0A2H0TTB8-F1
#
_entry.id   AF-A0A2H0TTB8-F1
#
_cell.length_a   1.000
_cell.length_b   1.000
_cell.length_c   1.000
_cell.angle_alpha   90.00
_cell.angle_beta   90.00
_cell.angle_gamma   90.00
#
_symmetry.space_group_name_H-M   'P 1'
#
loop_
_entity.id
_entity.type
_entity.pdbx_description
1 polymer ?
#
loop_
_entity_poly.entity_id
_entity_poly.type
_entity_poly.pdbx_seq_one_letter_code
_entity_poly.pdbx_strand_id
1 'polypeptide(L)'
;MKQTSDWLRQIEPEIGYYIAGFADGEGSFNVSLRKRDDHTLGWQVDPSFNVSQRDRVILAFIKRTFGCGTLRSRKDGVVYFEVRNLQMLATRVIPFFERFRFRSAAKKRNFALFKQIVQVLHSKPMNQDVLERVVGLREHLNHGHGRKRKFEARHVLGKSSETTRQTRPVSNTGIQGSEMI
;
A
#
# COMPACT_ATOMS: atom_id res chain seq x y z
N MET A 1 -14.29 -12.79 19.76
CA MET A 1 -15.17 -11.95 18.90
C MET A 1 -14.68 -10.52 18.95
N LYS A 2 -14.33 -9.90 17.81
CA LYS A 2 -14.01 -8.46 17.79
C LYS A 2 -15.29 -7.69 18.04
N GLN A 3 -15.36 -6.97 19.17
CA GLN A 3 -16.43 -6.03 19.45
C GLN A 3 -16.57 -5.08 18.26
N THR A 4 -17.68 -5.18 17.53
CA THR A 4 -17.98 -4.24 16.46
C THR A 4 -18.33 -2.91 17.15
N SER A 5 -17.43 -1.94 17.03
CA SER A 5 -17.55 -0.63 17.66
C SER A 5 -18.88 0.06 17.30
N ASP A 6 -19.54 0.68 18.28
CA ASP A 6 -20.91 1.20 18.17
C ASP A 6 -21.15 2.11 16.96
N TRP A 7 -20.17 2.95 16.60
CA TRP A 7 -20.26 3.82 15.42
C TRP A 7 -20.53 3.05 14.12
N LEU A 8 -19.96 1.85 13.97
CA LEU A 8 -20.09 1.08 12.75
C LEU A 8 -21.49 0.48 12.67
N ARG A 9 -22.11 0.09 13.79
CA ARG A 9 -23.47 -0.48 13.83
C ARG A 9 -24.54 0.58 13.49
N GLN A 10 -24.30 1.83 13.88
CA GLN A 10 -25.18 2.97 13.62
C GLN A 10 -25.24 3.39 12.14
N ILE A 11 -24.37 2.84 11.27
CA ILE A 11 -24.44 3.13 9.83
C ILE A 11 -25.57 2.32 9.22
N GLU A 12 -26.56 3.02 8.68
CA GLU A 12 -27.67 2.45 7.91
C GLU A 12 -27.13 1.63 6.72
N PRO A 13 -27.68 0.42 6.46
CA PRO A 13 -27.21 -0.44 5.37
C PRO A 13 -27.19 0.25 4.00
N GLU A 14 -28.22 1.04 3.69
CA GLU A 14 -28.31 1.78 2.42
C GLU A 14 -27.12 2.74 2.24
N ILE A 15 -26.81 3.53 3.26
CA ILE A 15 -25.67 4.45 3.26
C ILE A 15 -24.36 3.67 3.11
N GLY A 16 -24.22 2.58 3.86
CA GLY A 16 -23.02 1.77 3.85
C GLY A 16 -22.74 1.11 2.49
N TYR A 17 -23.75 0.50 1.89
CA TYR A 17 -23.64 -0.10 0.56
C TYR A 17 -23.45 0.95 -0.52
N TYR A 18 -24.10 2.12 -0.43
CA TYR A 18 -23.89 3.23 -1.34
C TYR A 18 -22.42 3.69 -1.33
N ILE A 19 -21.86 3.97 -0.14
CA ILE A 19 -20.46 4.40 -0.02
C ILE A 19 -19.50 3.29 -0.48
N ALA A 20 -19.79 2.02 -0.18
CA ALA A 20 -18.98 0.90 -0.63
C ALA A 20 -18.98 0.77 -2.16
N GLY A 21 -20.14 0.91 -2.81
CA GLY A 21 -20.27 0.94 -4.26
C GLY A 21 -19.57 2.15 -4.89
N PHE A 22 -19.75 3.34 -4.30
CA PHE A 22 -19.06 4.56 -4.73
C PHE A 22 -17.54 4.39 -4.67
N ALA A 23 -17.01 3.85 -3.56
CA ALA A 23 -15.60 3.56 -3.41
C ALA A 23 -15.12 2.39 -4.32
N ASP A 24 -16.01 1.51 -4.76
CA ASP A 24 -15.67 0.47 -5.73
C ASP A 24 -15.30 1.10 -7.10
N GLY A 25 -16.02 2.15 -7.49
CA GLY A 25 -15.70 2.97 -8.67
C GLY A 25 -14.56 3.96 -8.43
N GLU A 26 -14.72 4.88 -7.48
CA GLU A 26 -13.88 6.08 -7.31
C GLU A 26 -12.82 5.96 -6.19
N GLY A 27 -12.88 4.91 -5.38
CA GLY A 27 -12.00 4.74 -4.22
C GLY A 27 -10.63 4.18 -4.60
N SER A 28 -9.60 4.55 -3.85
CA SER A 28 -8.23 4.13 -4.12
C SER A 28 -7.49 3.79 -2.83
N PHE A 29 -6.94 2.57 -2.76
CA PHE A 29 -6.03 2.13 -1.71
C PHE A 29 -4.60 2.28 -2.19
N ASN A 30 -3.79 3.03 -1.45
CA ASN A 30 -2.43 3.38 -1.85
C ASN A 30 -1.44 3.17 -0.72
N VAL A 31 -0.21 2.79 -1.06
CA VAL A 31 0.92 2.75 -0.13
C VAL A 31 2.10 3.44 -0.80
N SER A 32 2.46 4.59 -0.27
CA SER A 32 3.59 5.38 -0.76
C SER A 32 4.82 5.17 0.13
N LEU A 33 6.00 5.29 -0.47
CA LEU A 33 7.29 5.21 0.21
C LEU A 33 7.99 6.56 0.04
N ARG A 34 8.43 7.14 1.14
CA ARG A 34 9.16 8.41 1.17
C ARG A 34 10.52 8.19 1.81
N LYS A 35 11.58 8.71 1.18
CA LYS A 35 12.90 8.77 1.81
C LYS A 35 12.84 9.74 2.99
N ARG A 36 13.48 9.35 4.08
CA ARG A 36 13.53 10.07 5.35
C ARG A 36 14.89 9.82 5.99
N ASP A 37 15.78 10.80 5.88
CA ASP A 37 17.14 10.68 6.39
C ASP A 37 17.17 10.69 7.94
N ASP A 38 16.08 11.17 8.56
CA ASP A 38 15.83 11.17 9.99
C ASP A 38 15.29 9.83 10.53
N HIS A 39 15.02 8.84 9.67
CA HIS A 39 14.56 7.52 10.05
C HIS A 39 15.71 6.50 10.00
N THR A 40 15.79 5.60 10.99
CA THR A 40 16.84 4.55 11.06
C THR A 40 16.92 3.68 9.81
N LEU A 41 15.80 3.43 9.15
CA LEU A 41 15.74 2.65 7.90
C LEU A 41 15.81 3.52 6.63
N GLY A 42 15.89 4.84 6.74
CA GLY A 42 15.87 5.76 5.60
C GLY A 42 14.50 5.90 4.92
N TRP A 43 13.46 5.23 5.43
CA TRP A 43 12.15 5.11 4.77
C TRP A 43 10.97 5.33 5.71
N GLN A 44 9.98 6.07 5.19
CA GLN A 44 8.64 6.16 5.74
C GLN A 44 7.65 5.48 4.80
N VAL A 45 6.82 4.60 5.37
CA VAL A 45 5.70 3.96 4.68
C VAL A 45 4.42 4.72 5.01
N ASP A 46 3.72 5.17 3.98
CA ASP A 46 2.50 5.96 4.10
C ASP A 46 1.33 5.28 3.38
N PRO A 47 0.55 4.45 4.09
CA PRO A 47 -0.70 3.92 3.57
C PRO A 47 -1.77 5.04 3.55
N SER A 48 -2.67 4.98 2.56
CA SER A 48 -3.80 5.87 2.46
C SER A 48 -4.98 5.23 1.74
N PHE A 49 -6.18 5.60 2.18
CA PHE A 49 -7.41 5.41 1.40
C PHE A 49 -7.91 6.79 0.97
N ASN A 50 -8.28 6.94 -0.31
CA ASN A 50 -8.88 8.16 -0.80
C ASN A 50 -10.01 7.89 -1.78
N VAL A 51 -10.90 8.88 -1.90
CA VAL A 51 -11.95 8.95 -2.91
C VAL A 51 -11.85 10.35 -3.52
N SER A 52 -11.78 10.44 -4.85
CA SER A 52 -11.67 11.74 -5.55
C SER A 52 -12.90 12.01 -6.39
N GLN A 53 -13.41 13.25 -6.33
CA GLN A 53 -14.55 13.69 -7.14
C GLN A 53 -14.55 15.21 -7.26
N ARG A 54 -15.20 15.77 -8.29
CA ARG A 54 -15.42 17.23 -8.39
C ARG A 54 -16.50 17.71 -7.42
N ASP A 55 -17.53 16.89 -7.20
CA ASP A 55 -18.56 17.17 -6.20
C ASP A 55 -17.98 17.00 -4.79
N ARG A 56 -17.83 18.12 -4.08
CA ARG A 56 -17.36 18.15 -2.69
C ARG A 56 -18.40 17.65 -1.70
N VAL A 57 -19.69 17.80 -2.00
CA VAL A 57 -20.79 17.46 -1.08
C VAL A 57 -20.78 15.97 -0.78
N ILE A 58 -20.62 15.13 -1.81
CA ILE A 58 -20.54 13.69 -1.61
C ILE A 58 -19.31 13.28 -0.79
N LEU A 59 -18.17 13.93 -0.98
CA LEU A 59 -16.96 13.65 -0.21
C LEU A 59 -17.10 14.11 1.25
N ALA A 60 -17.80 15.21 1.51
CA ALA A 60 -18.14 15.66 2.86
C ALA A 60 -19.12 14.71 3.54
N PHE A 61 -20.07 14.14 2.81
CA PHE A 61 -20.94 13.07 3.29
C PHE A 61 -20.12 11.83 3.70
N ILE A 62 -19.25 11.32 2.81
CA ILE A 62 -18.36 10.19 3.12
C ILE A 62 -17.51 10.48 4.36
N LYS A 63 -16.88 11.66 4.44
CA LYS A 63 -16.08 12.06 5.62
C LYS A 63 -16.88 12.01 6.91
N ARG A 64 -18.12 12.51 6.90
CA ARG A 64 -19.01 12.48 8.07
C ARG A 64 -19.33 11.04 8.48
N THR A 65 -19.67 10.18 7.53
CA THR A 65 -19.98 8.77 7.80
C THR A 65 -18.79 8.00 8.38
N PHE A 66 -17.57 8.25 7.90
CA PHE A 66 -16.37 7.63 8.48
C PHE A 66 -15.95 8.25 9.83
N GLY A 67 -16.41 9.47 10.14
CA GLY A 67 -16.01 10.22 11.33
C GLY A 67 -14.53 10.61 11.36
N CYS A 68 -13.81 10.51 10.24
CA CYS A 68 -12.37 10.78 10.14
C CYS A 68 -11.99 11.22 8.72
N GLY A 69 -10.70 11.50 8.50
CA GLY A 69 -10.16 11.92 7.19
C GLY A 69 -10.21 13.42 6.95
N THR A 70 -9.71 13.83 5.80
CA THR A 70 -9.57 15.25 5.38
C THR A 70 -10.14 15.45 3.99
N LEU A 71 -10.55 16.70 3.68
CA LEU A 71 -10.92 17.12 2.33
C LEU A 71 -9.82 18.02 1.77
N ARG A 72 -9.22 17.63 0.64
CA ARG A 72 -8.17 18.40 -0.02
C ARG A 72 -8.59 18.75 -1.45
N SER A 73 -8.70 20.03 -1.74
CA SER A 73 -8.99 20.54 -3.08
C SER A 73 -7.71 20.65 -3.91
N ARG A 74 -7.80 20.37 -5.21
CA ARG A 74 -6.80 20.72 -6.22
C ARG A 74 -7.26 21.96 -6.99
N LYS A 75 -6.29 22.61 -7.65
CA LYS A 75 -6.53 23.79 -8.50
C LYS A 75 -7.44 23.52 -9.70
N ASP A 76 -7.51 22.27 -10.17
CA ASP A 76 -8.35 21.85 -11.31
C ASP A 76 -9.81 21.54 -10.93
N GLY A 77 -10.19 21.79 -9.68
CA GLY A 77 -11.55 21.56 -9.16
C GLY A 77 -11.79 20.14 -8.64
N VAL A 78 -10.84 19.22 -8.74
CA VAL A 78 -10.97 17.89 -8.13
C VAL A 78 -10.72 17.97 -6.62
N VAL A 79 -11.58 17.34 -5.83
CA VAL A 79 -11.47 17.25 -4.38
C VAL A 79 -11.19 15.80 -3.99
N TYR A 80 -10.40 15.61 -2.94
CA TYR A 80 -10.09 14.31 -2.36
C TYR A 80 -10.66 14.23 -0.95
N PHE A 81 -11.46 13.21 -0.67
CA PHE A 81 -11.54 12.66 0.67
C PHE A 81 -10.33 11.74 0.89
N GLU A 82 -9.58 11.93 1.97
CA GLU A 82 -8.36 11.16 2.23
C GLU A 82 -8.20 10.82 3.72
N VAL A 83 -7.90 9.54 4.00
CA VAL A 83 -7.50 9.03 5.32
C VAL A 83 -6.07 8.50 5.23
N ARG A 84 -5.14 9.12 5.96
CA ARG A 84 -3.72 8.73 6.05
C ARG A 84 -3.30 8.27 7.44
N ASN A 85 -4.05 8.66 8.47
CA ASN A 85 -3.73 8.28 9.84
C ASN A 85 -3.89 6.75 9.99
N LEU A 86 -2.81 6.07 10.38
CA LEU A 86 -2.75 4.62 10.47
C LEU A 86 -3.80 4.04 11.42
N GLN A 87 -4.01 4.68 12.58
CA GLN A 87 -5.04 4.29 13.54
C GLN A 87 -6.44 4.37 12.93
N MET A 88 -6.75 5.44 12.20
CA MET A 88 -8.06 5.60 11.52
C MET A 88 -8.23 4.62 10.36
N LEU A 89 -7.17 4.29 9.62
CA LEU A 89 -7.22 3.24 8.61
C LEU A 89 -7.58 1.88 9.25
N ALA A 90 -6.94 1.55 10.37
CA ALA A 90 -7.14 0.30 11.09
C ALA A 90 -8.52 0.20 11.77
N THR A 91 -9.03 1.30 12.32
CA THR A 91 -10.24 1.30 13.17
C THR A 91 -11.50 1.83 12.51
N ARG A 92 -11.38 2.59 11.41
CA ARG A 92 -12.52 3.14 10.66
C ARG A 92 -12.62 2.53 9.28
N VAL A 93 -11.57 2.69 8.46
CA VAL A 93 -11.61 2.32 7.04
C VAL A 93 -11.75 0.81 6.83
N ILE A 94 -10.90 0.02 7.47
CA ILE A 94 -10.94 -1.44 7.32
C ILE A 94 -12.26 -2.03 7.82
N PRO A 95 -12.73 -1.74 9.06
CA PRO A 95 -13.98 -2.31 9.55
C PRO A 95 -15.20 -1.95 8.70
N PHE A 96 -15.24 -0.72 8.15
CA PHE A 96 -16.30 -0.30 7.25
C PHE A 96 -16.39 -1.22 6.02
N PHE A 97 -15.27 -1.44 5.33
CA PHE A 97 -15.24 -2.26 4.13
C PHE A 97 -15.28 -3.77 4.42
N GLU A 98 -14.98 -4.22 5.64
CA GLU A 98 -15.28 -5.59 6.08
C GLU A 98 -16.79 -5.84 6.20
N ARG A 99 -17.54 -4.84 6.70
CA ARG A 99 -19.01 -4.91 6.85
C ARG A 99 -19.72 -4.82 5.50
N PHE A 100 -19.46 -3.76 4.73
CA PHE A 100 -20.25 -3.46 3.52
C PHE A 100 -19.72 -4.12 2.25
N ARG A 101 -18.40 -4.41 2.21
CA ARG A 101 -17.69 -5.16 1.17
C ARG A 101 -17.73 -4.54 -0.23
N PHE A 102 -16.71 -4.84 -1.01
CA PHE A 102 -16.66 -4.47 -2.43
C PHE A 102 -17.33 -5.54 -3.29
N ARG A 103 -17.76 -5.18 -4.50
CA ARG A 103 -18.26 -6.11 -5.52
C ARG A 103 -17.18 -6.44 -6.54
N SER A 104 -16.42 -5.45 -7.01
CA SER A 104 -15.40 -5.65 -8.04
C SER A 104 -14.26 -6.55 -7.58
N ALA A 105 -13.80 -7.45 -8.46
CA ALA A 105 -12.71 -8.36 -8.15
C ALA A 105 -11.39 -7.61 -7.87
N ALA A 106 -11.13 -6.54 -8.63
CA ALA A 106 -9.93 -5.72 -8.47
C ALA A 106 -9.89 -5.02 -7.11
N LYS A 107 -10.99 -4.39 -6.68
CA LYS A 107 -11.04 -3.71 -5.38
C LYS A 107 -10.99 -4.68 -4.21
N LYS A 108 -11.64 -5.85 -4.31
CA LYS A 108 -11.51 -6.91 -3.31
C LYS A 108 -10.05 -7.31 -3.08
N ARG A 109 -9.30 -7.56 -4.16
CA ARG A 109 -7.86 -7.89 -4.08
C ARG A 109 -7.05 -6.74 -3.47
N ASN A 110 -7.25 -5.52 -3.97
CA ASN A 110 -6.52 -4.35 -3.47
C ASN A 110 -6.82 -4.06 -1.98
N PHE A 111 -8.09 -4.18 -1.57
CA PHE A 111 -8.49 -4.03 -0.18
C PHE A 111 -7.87 -5.11 0.71
N ALA A 112 -7.85 -6.37 0.27
CA ALA A 112 -7.23 -7.46 1.02
C ALA A 112 -5.73 -7.21 1.26
N LEU A 113 -5.00 -6.81 0.23
CA LEU A 113 -3.57 -6.44 0.33
C LEU A 113 -3.37 -5.22 1.25
N PHE A 114 -4.17 -4.17 1.04
CA PHE A 114 -4.09 -2.96 1.85
C PHE A 114 -4.38 -3.22 3.32
N LYS A 115 -5.40 -4.03 3.62
CA LYS A 115 -5.73 -4.47 4.98
C LYS A 115 -4.56 -5.20 5.63
N GLN A 116 -3.89 -6.12 4.92
CA GLN A 116 -2.71 -6.81 5.45
C GLN A 116 -1.58 -5.83 5.75
N ILE A 117 -1.31 -4.87 4.85
CA ILE A 117 -0.27 -3.86 5.05
C ILE A 117 -0.57 -3.01 6.29
N VAL A 118 -1.79 -2.49 6.42
CA VAL A 118 -2.18 -1.70 7.59
C VAL A 118 -2.09 -2.51 8.88
N GLN A 119 -2.49 -3.79 8.87
CA GLN A 119 -2.38 -4.66 10.05
C GLN A 119 -0.92 -4.89 10.46
N VAL A 120 -0.01 -5.11 9.52
CA VAL A 120 1.42 -5.25 9.80
C VAL A 120 1.98 -3.97 10.41
N LEU A 121 1.71 -2.82 9.79
CA LEU A 121 2.18 -1.51 10.28
C LEU A 121 1.58 -1.12 11.63
N HIS A 122 0.34 -1.52 11.90
CA HIS A 122 -0.38 -1.16 13.13
C HIS A 122 0.01 -2.03 14.34
N SER A 123 0.42 -3.28 14.09
CA SER A 123 0.73 -4.25 15.15
C SER A 123 2.20 -4.33 15.54
N LYS A 124 3.11 -3.83 14.70
CA LYS A 124 4.56 -3.94 14.91
C LYS A 124 5.26 -2.60 14.69
N PRO A 125 6.30 -2.27 15.48
CA PRO A 125 7.15 -1.14 15.19
C PRO A 125 7.86 -1.33 13.84
N MET A 126 8.22 -0.23 13.19
CA MET A 126 8.94 -0.28 11.92
C MET A 126 10.34 -0.87 12.15
N ASN A 127 10.65 -1.94 11.42
CA ASN A 127 11.98 -2.56 11.34
C ASN A 127 12.18 -3.13 9.93
N GLN A 128 13.35 -3.73 9.65
CA GLN A 128 13.68 -4.26 8.33
C GLN A 128 12.68 -5.32 7.85
N ASP A 129 12.29 -6.28 8.71
CA ASP A 129 11.34 -7.35 8.36
C ASP A 129 9.96 -6.79 8.02
N VAL A 130 9.49 -5.80 8.78
CA VAL A 130 8.22 -5.10 8.54
C VAL A 130 8.28 -4.35 7.21
N LEU A 131 9.38 -3.64 6.94
CA LEU A 131 9.57 -2.93 5.68
C LEU A 131 9.57 -3.89 4.49
N GLU A 132 10.34 -4.98 4.56
CA GLU A 132 10.39 -6.02 3.52
C GLU A 132 9.02 -6.62 3.23
N ARG A 133 8.29 -7.00 4.28
CA ARG A 133 6.95 -7.56 4.16
C ARG A 133 5.98 -6.57 3.51
N VAL A 134 6.00 -5.31 3.93
CA VAL A 134 5.11 -4.28 3.38
C VAL A 134 5.45 -3.96 1.94
N VAL A 135 6.74 -3.86 1.59
CA VAL A 135 7.19 -3.66 0.21
C VAL A 135 6.74 -4.83 -0.68
N GLY A 136 6.91 -6.08 -0.25
CA GLY A 136 6.47 -7.26 -1.00
C GLY A 136 4.96 -7.27 -1.26
N LEU A 137 4.14 -6.93 -0.25
CA LEU A 137 2.68 -6.80 -0.42
C LEU A 137 2.31 -5.65 -1.36
N ARG A 138 3.00 -4.51 -1.22
CA ARG A 138 2.78 -3.31 -2.04
C ARG A 138 3.02 -3.56 -3.53
N GLU A 139 3.94 -4.45 -3.90
CA GLU A 139 4.22 -4.74 -5.32
C GLU A 139 3.01 -5.33 -6.06
N HIS A 140 2.16 -6.05 -5.34
CA HIS A 140 0.93 -6.65 -5.85
C HIS A 140 -0.28 -5.71 -5.76
N LEU A 141 -0.18 -4.65 -4.94
CA LEU A 141 -1.25 -3.66 -4.80
C LEU A 141 -1.37 -2.82 -6.07
N ASN A 142 -2.59 -2.74 -6.61
CA ASN A 142 -2.90 -2.05 -7.86
C ASN A 142 -2.10 -2.58 -9.06
N HIS A 143 -1.78 -3.89 -9.07
CA HIS A 143 -1.05 -4.51 -10.18
C HIS A 143 -1.78 -4.31 -11.52
N GLY A 144 -1.03 -3.91 -12.56
CA GLY A 144 -1.57 -3.62 -13.89
C GLY A 144 -2.29 -2.26 -14.05
N HIS A 145 -2.56 -1.53 -12.95
CA HIS A 145 -3.30 -0.27 -12.99
C HIS A 145 -2.73 0.74 -11.99
N GLY A 146 -2.01 1.76 -12.43
CA GLY A 146 -1.58 2.84 -11.53
C GLY A 146 -0.47 3.73 -12.06
N ARG A 147 -0.23 4.85 -11.37
CA ARG A 147 0.94 5.71 -11.62
C ARG A 147 2.22 4.91 -11.38
N LYS A 148 3.23 5.13 -12.22
CA LYS A 148 4.57 4.55 -12.03
C LYS A 148 5.06 4.83 -10.61
N ARG A 149 5.51 3.77 -9.91
CA ARG A 149 6.07 3.87 -8.56
C ARG A 149 7.39 4.66 -8.65
N LYS A 150 7.56 5.70 -7.82
CA LYS A 150 8.81 6.48 -7.78
C LYS A 150 10.01 5.62 -7.32
N PHE A 151 9.76 4.69 -6.39
CA PHE A 151 10.76 3.76 -5.88
C PHE A 151 10.26 2.32 -6.04
N GLU A 152 11.08 1.52 -6.72
CA GLU A 152 10.95 0.06 -6.83
C GLU A 152 11.47 -0.63 -5.58
N ALA A 153 11.01 -1.85 -5.32
CA ALA A 153 11.41 -2.66 -4.17
C ALA A 153 12.94 -2.76 -4.01
N ARG A 154 13.69 -2.98 -5.11
CA ARG A 154 15.15 -3.09 -5.09
C ARG A 154 15.85 -1.85 -4.51
N HIS A 155 15.33 -0.65 -4.81
CA HIS A 155 15.91 0.61 -4.33
C HIS A 155 15.60 0.86 -2.85
N VAL A 156 14.56 0.22 -2.32
CA VAL A 156 14.10 0.38 -0.94
C VAL A 156 14.78 -0.63 -0.03
N LEU A 157 14.93 -1.87 -0.49
CA LEU A 157 15.46 -2.98 0.31
C LEU A 157 16.98 -3.12 0.25
N GLY A 158 17.68 -2.23 -0.45
CA GLY A 158 19.15 -2.25 -0.53
C GLY A 158 19.73 -3.49 -1.21
N LYS A 159 18.91 -4.32 -1.88
CA LYS A 159 19.39 -5.44 -2.70
C LYS A 159 20.01 -4.88 -3.98
N SER A 160 21.28 -4.50 -3.89
CA SER A 160 22.13 -4.21 -5.03
C SER A 160 22.22 -5.46 -5.90
N SER A 161 22.22 -5.28 -7.23
CA SER A 161 22.56 -6.32 -8.19
C SER A 161 24.05 -6.67 -8.10
N GLU A 162 24.51 -7.21 -6.97
CA GLU A 162 25.85 -7.80 -6.84
C GLU A 162 25.75 -9.32 -6.91
N THR A 163 25.40 -9.82 -8.09
CA THR A 163 25.66 -11.21 -8.46
C THR A 163 25.93 -11.26 -9.95
N THR A 164 27.14 -10.87 -10.37
CA THR A 164 27.89 -11.42 -11.52
C THR A 164 29.30 -10.81 -11.53
N ARG A 165 30.20 -11.34 -10.70
CA ARG A 165 31.64 -11.43 -11.00
C ARG A 165 32.29 -12.44 -10.05
N GLN A 166 31.85 -13.69 -10.12
CA GLN A 166 32.80 -14.77 -9.90
C GLN A 166 33.56 -14.96 -11.21
N THR A 167 34.72 -14.33 -11.33
CA THR A 167 35.74 -14.78 -12.27
C THR A 167 36.16 -16.19 -11.86
N ARG A 168 35.81 -17.19 -12.67
CA ARG A 168 36.42 -18.51 -12.57
C ARG A 168 37.95 -18.33 -12.75
N PRO A 169 38.80 -18.89 -11.88
CA PRO A 169 40.22 -18.95 -12.16
C PRO A 169 40.40 -19.80 -13.42
N VAL A 170 41.05 -19.22 -14.45
CA VAL A 170 41.55 -19.99 -15.58
C VAL A 170 42.66 -20.88 -15.03
N SER A 171 42.43 -22.18 -15.02
CA SER A 171 43.47 -23.18 -14.73
C SER A 171 44.54 -23.09 -15.82
N ASN A 172 45.74 -22.68 -15.41
CA ASN A 172 46.93 -22.64 -16.24
C ASN A 172 47.41 -24.10 -16.44
N THR A 173 47.02 -24.75 -17.53
CA THR A 173 47.65 -26.01 -17.96
C THR A 173 48.96 -25.67 -18.65
N GLY A 174 50.05 -25.93 -17.94
CA GLY A 174 51.41 -25.79 -18.41
C GLY A 174 51.68 -26.64 -19.65
N ILE A 175 52.36 -26.02 -20.60
CA ILE A 175 53.01 -26.65 -21.73
C ILE A 175 54.23 -27.39 -21.21
N GLN A 176 54.31 -28.70 -21.44
CA GLN A 176 55.57 -29.43 -21.52
C GLN A 176 55.65 -30.05 -22.91
N GLY A 177 56.60 -29.56 -23.72
CA GLY A 177 57.29 -30.40 -24.70
C GLY A 177 58.05 -31.50 -23.95
N SER A 178 58.53 -32.58 -24.55
CA SER A 178 59.02 -32.81 -25.91
C SER A 178 59.21 -34.33 -26.07
N GLU A 179 59.14 -34.82 -27.32
CA GLU A 179 59.88 -35.95 -27.92
C GLU A 179 60.17 -37.23 -27.12
N MET A 180 59.78 -38.39 -27.67
CA MET A 180 60.75 -39.30 -28.33
C MET A 180 60.10 -40.63 -28.78
N ILE A 181 60.44 -41.00 -30.03
CA ILE A 181 60.34 -42.29 -30.75
C ILE A 181 58.96 -42.66 -31.31
#